data_AF-A0A960W4J6-F1
#
_entry.id   AF-A0A960W4J6-F1
#
_cell.length_a   1.000
_cell.length_b   1.000
_cell.length_c   1.000
_cell.angle_alpha   90.00
_cell.angle_beta   90.00
_cell.angle_gamma   90.00
#
_symmetry.space_group_name_H-M   'P 1'
#
loop_
_entity.id
_entity.type
_entity.pdbx_description
1 polymer ?
#
loop_
_entity_poly.entity_id
_entity_poly.type
_entity_poly.pdbx_seq_one_letter_code
_entity_poly.pdbx_strand_id
1 'polypeptide(L)'
;MEVQLNTDTEINQFIDNVNKKSKIVISEIKEQFLEDELPWVIGFSGGKDSTAVLQLVFSVIAELPIDKRNKEFHVLSNDTLVENPNVVDYLDKQLEKIEKFGKNELYRHNPDAFQTTKEVPKLENTFWLNLIGKGYPSPNKWFRWCTQRMKIRPTY
;
A
#
# COMPACT_ATOMS: atom_id res chain seq x y z
N MET A 1 11.92 46.92 12.71
CA MET A 1 12.68 45.76 13.22
C MET A 1 12.12 44.54 12.52
N GLU A 2 12.64 44.25 11.33
CA GLU A 2 12.25 43.05 10.57
C GLU A 2 12.86 41.84 11.29
N VAL A 3 12.00 40.99 11.85
CA VAL A 3 12.38 39.66 12.29
C VAL A 3 12.56 38.84 11.01
N GLN A 4 13.80 38.70 10.55
CA GLN A 4 14.13 37.67 9.56
C GLN A 4 13.89 36.31 10.24
N LEU A 5 12.78 35.65 9.91
CA LEU A 5 12.59 34.24 10.22
C LEU A 5 13.70 33.46 9.51
N ASN A 6 14.57 32.83 10.29
CA ASN A 6 15.71 32.08 9.78
C ASN A 6 15.21 30.71 9.28
N THR A 7 14.66 30.73 8.06
CA THR A 7 13.98 29.60 7.39
C THR A 7 14.79 28.30 7.39
N ASP A 8 16.12 28.38 7.34
CA ASP A 8 17.02 27.21 7.40
C ASP A 8 16.93 26.47 8.75
N THR A 9 16.76 27.20 9.85
CA THR A 9 16.63 26.59 11.19
C THR A 9 15.30 25.86 11.34
N GLU A 10 14.22 26.44 10.82
CA GLU A 10 12.88 25.83 10.87
C GLU A 10 12.81 24.57 9.99
N ILE A 11 13.43 24.60 8.81
CA ILE A 11 13.53 23.45 7.91
C ILE A 11 14.34 22.32 8.56
N ASN A 12 15.50 22.62 9.15
CA ASN A 12 16.31 21.62 9.83
C ASN A 12 15.57 21.00 11.02
N GLN A 13 14.88 21.82 11.81
CA GLN A 13 14.07 21.33 12.92
C GLN A 13 12.91 20.44 12.45
N PHE A 14 12.28 20.77 11.32
CA PHE A 14 11.26 19.93 10.70
C PHE A 14 11.85 18.58 10.25
N ILE A 15 12.99 18.59 9.56
CA ILE A 15 13.68 17.38 9.10
C ILE A 15 14.06 16.49 10.27
N ASP A 16 14.62 17.06 11.34
CA ASP A 16 14.98 16.31 12.55
C ASP A 16 13.77 15.65 13.20
N ASN A 17 12.64 16.37 13.26
CA ASN A 17 11.39 15.82 13.78
C ASN A 17 10.86 14.67 12.92
N VAL A 18 10.92 14.79 11.59
CA VAL A 18 10.54 13.71 10.65
C VAL A 18 11.45 12.50 10.81
N ASN A 19 12.76 12.72 10.92
CA ASN A 19 13.74 11.65 11.12
C ASN A 19 13.51 10.91 12.44
N LYS A 20 13.24 11.66 13.52
CA LYS A 20 12.93 11.07 14.83
C LYS A 20 11.67 10.21 14.77
N LYS A 21 10.61 10.70 14.15
CA LYS A 21 9.36 9.93 13.97
C LYS A 21 9.57 8.70 13.11
N SER A 22 10.31 8.83 12.01
CA SER A 22 10.60 7.72 11.09
C SER A 22 11.34 6.59 11.80
N LYS A 23 12.33 6.92 12.65
CA LYS A 23 13.05 5.92 13.45
C LYS A 23 12.14 5.16 14.40
N ILE A 24 11.20 5.85 15.07
CA ILE A 24 10.24 5.20 15.97
C ILE A 24 9.37 4.21 15.18
N VAL A 25 8.80 4.66 14.06
CA VAL A 25 7.94 3.81 13.22
C VAL A 25 8.71 2.62 12.63
N ILE A 26 9.95 2.82 12.19
CA ILE A 26 10.82 1.74 11.69
C ILE A 26 11.04 0.66 12.77
N SER A 27 11.32 1.09 14.01
CA SER A 27 11.47 0.15 15.13
C SER A 27 10.17 -0.61 15.42
N GLU A 28 9.03 0.08 15.45
CA GLU A 28 7.71 -0.55 15.68
C GLU A 28 7.37 -1.57 14.58
N ILE A 29 7.59 -1.23 13.30
CA ILE A 29 7.37 -2.16 12.18
C ILE A 29 8.28 -3.38 12.33
N LYS A 30 9.54 -3.20 12.73
CA LYS A 30 10.49 -4.30 12.93
C LYS A 30 10.06 -5.23 14.05
N GLU A 31 9.63 -4.68 15.17
CA GLU A 31 9.14 -5.46 16.31
C GLU A 31 7.92 -6.30 15.91
N GLN A 32 6.92 -5.67 15.26
CA GLN A 32 5.71 -6.36 14.80
C GLN A 32 6.01 -7.41 13.73
N PHE A 33 6.96 -7.16 12.83
CA PHE A 33 7.32 -8.12 11.78
C PHE A 33 7.94 -9.40 12.37
N LEU A 34 8.63 -9.29 13.51
CA LEU A 34 9.31 -10.40 14.18
C LEU A 34 8.46 -11.07 15.27
N GLU A 35 7.31 -10.50 15.63
CA GLU A 35 6.48 -10.96 16.75
C GLU A 35 5.86 -12.34 16.49
N ASP A 36 5.48 -12.63 15.25
CA ASP A 36 4.81 -13.87 14.86
C ASP A 36 5.13 -14.28 13.41
N GLU A 37 4.56 -15.40 12.95
CA GLU A 37 4.73 -15.93 11.59
C GLU A 37 3.53 -15.66 10.66
N LEU A 38 2.52 -14.90 11.10
CA LEU A 38 1.31 -14.64 10.32
C LEU A 38 1.65 -13.89 9.01
N PRO A 39 1.02 -14.24 7.88
CA PRO A 39 1.22 -13.51 6.62
C PRO A 39 0.93 -12.02 6.78
N TRP A 40 1.78 -11.18 6.21
CA TRP A 40 1.55 -9.75 6.14
C TRP A 40 0.89 -9.35 4.84
N VAL A 41 -0.13 -8.50 4.93
CA VAL A 41 -0.85 -7.98 3.76
C VAL A 41 -0.83 -6.46 3.81
N ILE A 42 -0.29 -5.82 2.77
CA ILE A 42 -0.30 -4.36 2.62
C ILE A 42 -1.22 -3.96 1.46
N GLY A 43 -2.23 -3.16 1.78
CA GLY A 43 -3.05 -2.49 0.78
C GLY A 43 -2.26 -1.40 0.05
N PHE A 44 -2.09 -1.53 -1.26
CA PHE A 44 -1.38 -0.59 -2.12
C PHE A 44 -2.32 0.04 -3.14
N SER A 45 -2.40 1.37 -3.13
CA SER A 45 -3.27 2.14 -4.03
C SER A 45 -2.52 2.87 -5.14
N GLY A 46 -1.19 2.82 -5.14
CA GLY A 46 -0.35 3.68 -5.99
C GLY A 46 -0.26 5.14 -5.53
N GLY A 47 -0.96 5.52 -4.46
CA GLY A 47 -0.92 6.86 -3.86
C GLY A 47 0.21 7.06 -2.86
N LYS A 48 0.50 8.32 -2.53
CA LYS A 48 1.62 8.74 -1.68
C LYS A 48 1.68 8.01 -0.33
N ASP A 49 0.54 7.83 0.33
CA ASP A 49 0.47 7.30 1.69
C ASP A 49 0.76 5.80 1.69
N SER A 50 0.15 5.03 0.78
CA SER A 50 0.44 3.59 0.64
C SER A 50 1.86 3.33 0.13
N THR A 51 2.39 4.20 -0.72
CA THR A 51 3.80 4.10 -1.17
C THR A 51 4.77 4.35 -0.02
N ALA A 52 4.51 5.36 0.82
CA ALA A 52 5.34 5.65 1.98
C ALA A 52 5.35 4.49 2.98
N VAL A 53 4.17 3.90 3.27
CA VAL A 53 4.07 2.73 4.14
C VAL A 53 4.86 1.55 3.57
N LEU A 54 4.65 1.21 2.29
CA LEU A 54 5.35 0.09 1.66
C LEU A 54 6.87 0.29 1.67
N GLN A 55 7.34 1.53 1.42
CA GLN A 55 8.76 1.88 1.44
C GLN A 55 9.38 1.73 2.84
N LEU A 56 8.67 2.11 3.90
CA LEU A 56 9.13 1.92 5.28
C LEU A 56 9.25 0.43 5.63
N VAL A 57 8.24 -0.36 5.27
CA VAL A 57 8.25 -1.81 5.51
C VAL A 57 9.37 -2.49 4.73
N PHE A 58 9.58 -2.12 3.46
CA PHE A 58 10.67 -2.66 2.65
C PHE A 58 12.03 -2.33 3.23
N SER A 59 12.22 -1.09 3.73
CA SER A 59 13.46 -0.69 4.41
C SER A 59 13.73 -1.58 5.62
N VAL A 60 12.72 -1.84 6.45
CA VAL A 60 12.84 -2.73 7.62
C VAL A 60 13.22 -4.15 7.19
N ILE A 61 12.51 -4.73 6.23
CA ILE A 61 12.78 -6.09 5.74
C ILE A 61 14.20 -6.19 5.17
N ALA A 62 14.64 -5.17 4.42
CA ALA A 62 15.98 -5.11 3.84
C ALA A 62 17.09 -5.08 4.91
N GLU A 63 16.84 -4.49 6.08
CA GLU A 63 17.77 -4.46 7.22
C GLU A 63 17.79 -5.77 8.04
N LEU A 64 16.77 -6.63 7.90
CA LEU A 64 16.71 -7.90 8.62
C LEU A 64 17.69 -8.93 8.04
N PRO A 65 18.32 -9.77 8.87
CA PRO A 65 19.03 -10.96 8.40
C PRO A 65 18.12 -11.89 7.58
N ILE A 66 18.69 -12.61 6.60
CA ILE A 66 17.93 -13.47 5.69
C ILE A 66 17.12 -14.54 6.45
N ASP A 67 17.69 -15.10 7.52
CA ASP A 67 17.05 -16.10 8.39
C ASP A 67 15.83 -15.58 9.15
N LYS A 68 15.63 -14.26 9.19
CA LYS A 68 14.46 -13.61 9.81
C LYS A 68 13.38 -13.21 8.80
N ARG A 69 13.59 -13.44 7.50
CA ARG A 69 12.67 -13.07 6.42
C ARG A 69 11.86 -14.29 5.94
N ASN A 70 11.19 -14.97 6.87
CA ASN A 70 10.45 -16.22 6.56
C ASN A 70 8.94 -16.01 6.42
N LYS A 71 8.44 -14.85 6.84
CA LYS A 71 7.02 -14.51 6.83
C LYS A 71 6.52 -14.31 5.39
N GLU A 72 5.36 -14.87 5.08
CA GLU A 72 4.69 -14.62 3.80
C GLU A 72 4.23 -13.15 3.71
N PHE A 73 4.41 -12.54 2.54
CA PHE A 73 4.20 -11.11 2.35
C PHE A 73 3.45 -10.82 1.05
N HIS A 74 2.27 -10.22 1.19
CA HIS A 74 1.41 -9.84 0.08
C HIS A 74 1.27 -8.33 -0.03
N VAL A 75 1.42 -7.81 -1.26
CA VAL A 75 1.00 -6.45 -1.60
C VAL A 75 -0.26 -6.55 -2.44
N LEU A 76 -1.37 -6.06 -1.89
CA LEU A 76 -2.69 -6.20 -2.51
C LEU A 76 -3.20 -4.85 -3.01
N SER A 77 -3.71 -4.81 -4.23
CA SER A 77 -4.38 -3.65 -4.79
C SER A 77 -5.78 -4.01 -5.27
N ASN A 78 -6.72 -3.06 -5.19
CA ASN A 78 -8.07 -3.24 -5.68
C ASN A 78 -8.31 -2.33 -6.87
N ASP A 79 -8.62 -2.92 -8.02
CA ASP A 79 -9.09 -2.20 -9.19
C ASP A 79 -10.61 -2.22 -9.24
N THR A 80 -11.22 -1.05 -9.13
CA THR A 80 -12.68 -0.90 -9.13
C THR A 80 -13.27 -0.99 -10.55
N LEU A 81 -12.44 -0.98 -11.59
CA LEU A 81 -12.83 -0.90 -13.01
C LEU A 81 -13.57 0.41 -13.37
N VAL A 82 -13.46 1.45 -12.54
CA VAL A 82 -14.01 2.79 -12.79
C VAL A 82 -12.91 3.84 -12.91
N GLU A 83 -11.66 3.46 -12.64
CA GLU A 83 -10.55 4.39 -12.61
C GLU A 83 -10.06 4.72 -14.02
N ASN A 84 -9.36 5.85 -14.15
CA ASN A 84 -8.82 6.28 -15.43
C ASN A 84 -7.82 5.24 -15.98
N PRO A 85 -7.87 4.87 -17.28
CA PRO A 85 -6.96 3.89 -17.86
C PRO A 85 -5.48 4.16 -17.61
N ASN A 86 -5.06 5.44 -17.61
CA ASN A 86 -3.68 5.81 -17.33
C ASN A 86 -3.27 5.52 -15.88
N VAL A 87 -4.22 5.61 -14.94
CA VAL A 87 -3.99 5.29 -13.52
C VAL A 87 -3.87 3.77 -13.33
N VAL A 88 -4.69 2.99 -14.04
CA VAL A 88 -4.62 1.52 -14.03
C VAL A 88 -3.28 1.04 -14.61
N ASP A 89 -2.87 1.56 -15.76
CA ASP A 89 -1.56 1.22 -16.38
C ASP A 89 -0.38 1.62 -15.47
N TYR A 90 -0.46 2.79 -14.83
CA TYR A 90 0.54 3.19 -13.84
C TYR A 90 0.60 2.19 -12.68
N LEU A 91 -0.54 1.83 -12.09
CA LEU A 91 -0.63 0.91 -10.97
C LEU A 91 -0.06 -0.47 -11.33
N ASP A 92 -0.40 -0.99 -12.51
CA ASP A 92 0.09 -2.28 -13.01
C ASP A 92 1.62 -2.28 -13.12
N LYS A 93 2.20 -1.22 -13.69
CA LYS A 93 3.65 -1.04 -13.76
C LYS A 93 4.31 -0.94 -12.39
N GLN A 94 3.64 -0.34 -11.40
CA GLN A 94 4.17 -0.29 -10.03
C GLN A 94 4.12 -1.66 -9.37
N LEU A 95 3.01 -2.40 -9.48
CA LEU A 95 2.87 -3.74 -8.91
C LEU A 95 3.93 -4.68 -9.50
N GLU A 96 4.17 -4.64 -10.81
CA GLU A 96 5.23 -5.42 -11.45
C GLU A 96 6.62 -5.10 -10.88
N LYS A 97 6.93 -3.81 -10.65
CA LYS A 97 8.20 -3.39 -10.04
C LYS A 97 8.31 -3.84 -8.59
N ILE A 98 7.23 -3.72 -7.82
CA ILE A 98 7.16 -4.14 -6.43
C ILE A 98 7.39 -5.65 -6.35
N GLU A 99 6.74 -6.44 -7.21
CA GLU A 99 6.92 -7.89 -7.23
C GLU A 99 8.35 -8.30 -7.57
N LYS A 100 8.92 -7.70 -8.63
CA LYS A 100 10.31 -7.96 -9.02
C LYS A 100 11.28 -7.62 -7.89
N PHE A 101 11.12 -6.46 -7.26
CA PHE A 101 12.00 -6.06 -6.15
C PHE A 101 11.83 -6.96 -4.92
N GLY A 102 10.58 -7.24 -4.53
CA GLY A 102 10.28 -8.12 -3.41
C GLY A 102 10.87 -9.51 -3.58
N LYS A 103 10.66 -10.14 -4.74
CA LYS A 103 11.18 -11.48 -5.05
C LYS A 103 12.70 -11.53 -5.22
N ASN A 104 13.29 -10.56 -5.91
CA ASN A 104 14.71 -10.64 -6.30
C ASN A 104 15.66 -10.05 -5.28
N GLU A 105 15.22 -9.10 -4.44
CA GLU A 105 16.08 -8.40 -3.48
C GLU A 105 15.71 -8.72 -2.03
N LEU A 106 14.42 -8.67 -1.67
CA LEU A 106 14.01 -8.88 -0.27
C LEU A 106 13.90 -10.36 0.10
N TYR A 107 13.32 -11.17 -0.78
CA TYR A 107 12.99 -12.59 -0.58
C TYR A 107 13.72 -13.52 -1.55
N ARG A 108 14.93 -13.17 -2.00
CA ARG A 108 15.71 -13.99 -2.95
C ARG A 108 15.88 -15.45 -2.52
N HIS A 109 15.97 -15.70 -1.22
CA HIS A 109 16.09 -17.05 -0.63
C HIS A 109 14.80 -17.86 -0.68
N ASN A 110 13.64 -17.21 -0.76
CA ASN A 110 12.33 -17.83 -0.90
C ASN A 110 11.35 -16.92 -1.67
N PRO A 111 11.48 -16.80 -3.01
CA PRO A 111 10.71 -15.86 -3.80
C PRO A 111 9.19 -16.10 -3.76
N ASP A 112 8.76 -17.34 -3.49
CA ASP A 112 7.35 -17.70 -3.45
C ASP A 112 6.64 -17.16 -2.21
N ALA A 113 7.37 -16.76 -1.16
CA ALA A 113 6.82 -16.09 0.02
C ALA A 113 6.47 -14.61 -0.21
N PHE A 114 6.75 -14.05 -1.40
CA PHE A 114 6.39 -12.68 -1.73
C PHE A 114 5.47 -12.64 -2.95
N GLN A 115 4.32 -11.98 -2.84
CA GLN A 115 3.38 -11.87 -3.95
C GLN A 115 2.78 -10.47 -4.06
N THR A 116 2.51 -10.02 -5.29
CA THR A 116 1.59 -8.91 -5.51
C THR A 116 0.31 -9.41 -6.17
N THR A 117 -0.82 -8.87 -5.74
CA THR A 117 -2.14 -9.28 -6.23
C THR A 117 -2.98 -8.06 -6.55
N LYS A 118 -3.61 -8.06 -7.73
CA LYS A 118 -4.59 -7.04 -8.12
C LYS A 118 -5.97 -7.68 -8.16
N GLU A 119 -6.80 -7.36 -7.18
CA GLU A 119 -8.16 -7.84 -7.07
C GLU A 119 -9.15 -6.98 -7.84
N VAL A 120 -10.15 -7.62 -8.44
CA VAL A 120 -11.22 -6.96 -9.19
C VAL A 120 -12.59 -7.43 -8.65
N PRO A 121 -13.61 -6.56 -8.65
CA PRO A 121 -14.95 -6.99 -8.26
C PRO A 121 -15.49 -8.05 -9.22
N LYS A 122 -16.18 -9.05 -8.66
CA LYS A 122 -17.02 -9.96 -9.45
C LYS A 122 -17.98 -9.16 -10.32
N LEU A 123 -18.31 -9.67 -11.52
CA LEU A 123 -19.13 -8.98 -12.51
C LEU A 123 -20.42 -8.38 -11.90
N GLU A 124 -21.13 -9.16 -11.08
CA GLU A 124 -22.36 -8.77 -10.36
C GLU A 124 -22.23 -7.57 -9.42
N ASN A 125 -20.99 -7.23 -9.01
CA ASN A 125 -20.60 -6.18 -8.09
C ASN A 125 -19.96 -4.98 -8.80
N THR A 126 -19.76 -5.04 -10.13
CA THR A 126 -19.17 -3.94 -10.91
C THR A 126 -20.08 -2.72 -10.94
N PHE A 127 -19.46 -1.54 -11.11
CA PHE A 127 -20.14 -0.25 -11.02
C PHE A 127 -21.28 -0.14 -12.04
N TRP A 128 -20.98 -0.38 -13.31
CA TRP A 128 -21.93 -0.19 -14.41
C TRP A 128 -23.09 -1.20 -14.39
N LEU A 129 -22.83 -2.45 -13.99
CA LEU A 129 -23.91 -3.43 -13.87
C LEU A 129 -24.86 -3.09 -12.73
N ASN A 130 -24.35 -2.59 -11.59
CA ASN A 130 -25.24 -2.19 -10.49
C ASN A 130 -25.99 -0.90 -10.81
N LEU A 131 -25.30 0.10 -11.37
CA LEU A 131 -25.88 1.40 -11.70
C LEU A 131 -26.91 1.30 -12.85
N ILE A 132 -26.50 0.80 -14.00
CA ILE A 132 -27.33 0.75 -15.21
C ILE A 132 -28.16 -0.55 -15.24
N GLY A 133 -27.52 -1.69 -14.99
CA GLY A 133 -28.18 -2.99 -15.11
C GLY A 133 -29.22 -3.28 -14.02
N LYS A 134 -28.91 -2.94 -12.75
CA LYS A 134 -29.79 -3.17 -11.59
C LYS A 134 -30.54 -1.92 -11.13
N GLY A 135 -30.28 -0.76 -11.74
CA GLY A 135 -30.95 0.50 -11.41
C GLY A 135 -30.61 1.07 -10.04
N TYR A 136 -29.42 0.76 -9.49
CA TYR A 136 -28.99 1.33 -8.21
C TYR A 136 -28.81 2.83 -8.37
N PRO A 137 -29.17 3.65 -7.37
CA PRO A 137 -28.89 5.08 -7.43
C PRO A 137 -27.37 5.31 -7.45
N SER A 138 -26.94 6.37 -8.13
CA SER A 138 -25.51 6.76 -8.14
C SER A 138 -24.98 6.87 -6.71
N PRO A 139 -23.79 6.32 -6.41
CA PRO A 139 -23.21 6.41 -5.08
C PRO A 139 -23.10 7.86 -4.62
N ASN A 140 -23.39 8.06 -3.34
CA ASN A 140 -23.26 9.37 -2.70
C ASN A 140 -22.68 9.21 -1.29
N LYS A 141 -22.50 10.32 -0.57
CA LYS A 141 -21.86 10.30 0.76
C LYS A 141 -22.58 9.38 1.76
N TRP A 142 -23.91 9.24 1.66
CA TRP A 142 -24.78 8.46 2.54
C TRP A 142 -25.03 7.04 2.04
N PHE A 143 -24.94 6.83 0.73
CA PHE A 143 -25.22 5.55 0.09
C PHE A 143 -24.03 5.09 -0.76
N ARG A 144 -22.99 4.61 -0.07
CA ARG A 144 -21.70 4.18 -0.64
C ARG A 144 -21.67 2.69 -0.96
N TRP A 145 -22.69 2.20 -1.68
CA TRP A 145 -22.83 0.79 -2.00
C TRP A 145 -21.63 0.21 -2.76
N CYS A 146 -20.91 1.06 -3.50
CA CYS A 146 -19.70 0.72 -4.25
C CYS A 146 -18.52 0.36 -3.33
N THR A 147 -18.33 1.01 -2.18
CA THR A 147 -17.20 0.72 -1.28
C THR A 147 -17.21 -0.72 -0.82
N GLN A 148 -18.34 -1.19 -0.28
CA GLN A 148 -18.45 -2.55 0.23
C GLN A 148 -18.28 -3.59 -0.89
N ARG A 149 -18.85 -3.34 -2.07
CA ARG A 149 -18.86 -4.29 -3.19
C ARG A 149 -17.56 -4.34 -3.98
N MET A 150 -16.89 -3.21 -4.11
CA MET A 150 -15.79 -3.04 -5.05
C MET A 150 -14.43 -2.79 -4.38
N LYS A 151 -14.41 -2.35 -3.12
CA LYS A 151 -13.17 -2.15 -2.36
C LYS A 151 -12.96 -3.13 -1.22
N ILE A 152 -14.03 -3.58 -0.59
CA ILE A 152 -13.94 -4.48 0.57
C ILE A 152 -14.07 -5.93 0.10
N ARG A 153 -15.22 -6.31 -0.48
CA ARG A 153 -15.51 -7.68 -0.90
C ARG A 153 -14.49 -8.36 -1.81
N PRO A 154 -13.78 -7.68 -2.73
CA PRO A 154 -12.79 -8.37 -3.56
C PRO A 154 -11.56 -8.83 -2.77
N THR A 155 -11.35 -8.29 -1.57
CA THR A 155 -10.19 -8.59 -0.72
C THR A 155 -10.47 -9.71 0.30
N TYR A 156 -11.73 -10.14 0.45
CA TYR A 156 -12.18 -11.17 1.40
C TYR A 156 -12.70 -12.43 0.68
#